data_AF-A0A554JPC4-F1
#
_entry.id   AF-A0A554JPC4-F1
#
_cell.length_a   1.000
_cell.length_b   1.000
_cell.length_c   1.000
_cell.angle_alpha   90.00
_cell.angle_beta   90.00
_cell.angle_gamma   90.00
#
_symmetry.space_group_name_H-M   'P 1'
#
loop_
_entity.id
_entity.type
_entity.pdbx_description
1 polymer ?
#
loop_
_entity_poly.entity_id
_entity_poly.type
_entity_poly.pdbx_seq_one_letter_code
_entity_poly.pdbx_strand_id
1 'polypeptide(L)' 'MIPKEHYRWVWDTPNTEEYFEVVKKIALAQRMAFNTDFILSKIIGDEVEHAHIWVYPNKEVSGDKMDFEGNLKLIKENL' A
#
# COMPACT_ATOMS: atom_id res chain seq x y z
N MET A 1 2.32 2.08 -2.61
CA MET A 1 3.03 3.24 -2.05
C MET A 1 4.20 3.60 -2.94
N ILE A 2 4.28 4.85 -3.40
CA ILE A 2 5.28 5.33 -4.38
C ILE A 2 5.87 6.64 -3.83
N PRO A 3 7.19 6.84 -3.78
CA PRO A 3 7.79 8.11 -3.42
C PRO A 3 7.53 9.15 -4.51
N LYS A 4 7.40 10.42 -4.13
CA LYS A 4 7.16 11.52 -5.10
C LYS A 4 8.37 11.73 -6.02
N GLU A 5 9.57 11.64 -5.45
CA GLU A 5 10.81 11.65 -6.21
C GLU A 5 11.08 10.29 -6.84
N HIS A 6 11.77 10.31 -7.98
CA HIS A 6 12.11 9.09 -8.70
C HIS A 6 13.32 8.40 -8.08
N TYR A 7 13.11 7.14 -7.69
CA TYR A 7 14.14 6.19 -7.29
C TYR A 7 13.85 4.90 -8.05
N ARG A 8 14.88 4.17 -8.51
CA ARG A 8 14.63 2.91 -9.22
C ARG A 8 14.18 1.82 -8.26
N TRP A 9 14.91 1.60 -7.18
CA TRP A 9 14.60 0.57 -6.19
C TRP A 9 14.13 1.21 -4.88
N VAL A 10 13.23 0.51 -4.17
CA VAL A 10 12.81 0.91 -2.82
C VAL A 10 14.01 1.06 -1.88
N TRP A 11 15.03 0.23 -2.07
CA TRP A 11 16.26 0.21 -1.27
C TRP A 11 17.17 1.42 -1.47
N ASP A 12 16.98 2.18 -2.56
CA ASP A 12 17.77 3.39 -2.84
C ASP A 12 17.14 4.64 -2.24
N THR A 13 15.98 4.52 -1.57
CA THR A 13 15.29 5.67 -0.98
C THR A 13 16.06 6.15 0.28
N PRO A 14 16.37 7.45 0.41
CA PRO A 14 17.25 7.96 1.47
C PRO A 14 16.65 7.81 2.88
N ASN A 15 15.32 7.91 3.01
CA ASN A 15 14.61 7.82 4.29
C ASN A 15 13.73 6.55 4.33
N THR A 16 14.35 5.36 4.36
CA THR A 16 13.61 4.09 4.36
C THR A 16 12.65 3.98 5.55
N GLU A 17 13.03 4.44 6.74
CA GLU A 17 12.17 4.39 7.94
C GLU A 17 10.85 5.17 7.74
N GLU A 18 10.95 6.44 7.33
CA GLU A 18 9.78 7.28 7.06
C GLU A 18 8.89 6.68 5.97
N TYR A 19 9.50 6.14 4.91
CA TYR A 19 8.77 5.50 3.83
C TYR A 19 7.95 4.30 4.33
N PHE A 20 8.55 3.45 5.17
CA PHE A 20 7.87 2.28 5.73
C PHE A 20 6.84 2.63 6.83
N GLU A 21 7.02 3.73 7.57
CA GLU A 21 5.98 4.21 8.49
C GLU A 21 4.72 4.66 7.76
N VAL A 22 4.85 5.33 6.60
CA VAL A 22 3.68 5.65 5.76
C VAL A 22 3.05 4.37 5.20
N VAL A 23 3.85 3.40 4.76
CA VAL A 23 3.36 2.10 4.28
C VAL A 23 2.56 1.37 5.36
N LYS A 24 3.08 1.32 6.59
CA LYS A 24 2.41 0.75 7.77
C LYS A 24 1.10 1.45 8.07
N LYS A 25 1.06 2.79 8.02
CA LYS A 25 -0.17 3.57 8.17
C LYS A 25 -1.25 3.11 7.19
N ILE A 26 -0.90 2.97 5.91
CA ILE A 26 -1.84 2.51 4.88
C ILE A 26 -2.25 1.04 5.10
N ALA A 27 -1.32 0.17 5.48
CA ALA A 27 -1.63 -1.23 5.78
C ALA A 27 -2.64 -1.36 6.93
N LEU A 28 -2.42 -0.64 8.03
CA LEU A 28 -3.34 -0.67 9.18
C LEU A 28 -4.73 -0.11 8.83
N ALA A 29 -4.78 0.97 8.05
CA ALA A 29 -6.04 1.53 7.56
C ALA A 29 -6.79 0.54 6.66
N GLN A 30 -6.11 -0.12 5.71
CA GLN A 30 -6.71 -1.18 4.90
C GLN A 30 -7.21 -2.36 5.77
N ARG A 31 -6.46 -2.75 6.79
CA ARG A 31 -6.83 -3.86 7.69
C ARG A 31 -8.17 -3.59 8.38
N MET A 32 -8.36 -2.37 8.88
CA MET A 32 -9.60 -1.93 9.51
C MET A 32 -10.73 -1.75 8.49
N ALA A 33 -10.46 -1.05 7.38
CA ALA A 33 -11.43 -0.76 6.33
C ALA A 33 -12.06 -2.02 5.73
N PHE A 34 -11.27 -3.10 5.59
CA PHE A 34 -11.69 -4.34 4.97
C PHE A 34 -11.92 -5.48 5.97
N ASN A 35 -11.90 -5.19 7.27
CA ASN A 35 -12.14 -6.15 8.36
C ASN A 35 -11.43 -7.50 8.13
N THR A 36 -10.11 -7.44 7.92
CA THR A 36 -9.24 -8.61 7.67
C THR A 36 -8.20 -8.73 8.76
N ASP A 37 -7.72 -9.94 9.04
CA ASP A 37 -6.70 -10.17 10.07
C ASP A 37 -5.30 -9.71 9.63
N PHE A 38 -5.02 -9.75 8.33
CA PHE A 38 -3.70 -9.45 7.78
C PHE A 38 -3.74 -8.71 6.45
N ILE A 39 -2.60 -8.11 6.12
CA ILE A 39 -2.30 -7.39 4.88
C ILE A 39 -1.03 -7.97 4.28
N LEU A 40 -0.99 -8.10 2.96
CA LEU A 40 0.19 -8.52 2.24
C LEU A 40 0.95 -7.31 1.70
N SER A 41 2.26 -7.43 1.65
CA SER A 41 3.12 -6.49 0.93
C SER A 41 4.03 -7.20 -0.06
N LYS A 42 4.33 -6.52 -1.17
CA LYS A 42 5.30 -6.97 -2.17
C LYS A 42 6.15 -5.80 -2.64
N ILE A 43 7.43 -6.07 -2.86
CA ILE A 43 8.39 -5.13 -3.45
C ILE A 43 8.98 -5.82 -4.66
N ILE A 44 8.63 -5.32 -5.83
CA ILE A 44 9.02 -5.85 -7.14
C ILE A 44 9.37 -4.63 -8.00
N GLY A 45 10.42 -4.67 -8.80
CA GLY A 45 10.84 -3.53 -9.63
C GLY A 45 11.26 -3.88 -11.05
N ASP A 46 10.79 -5.02 -11.56
CA ASP A 46 11.00 -5.46 -12.94
C ASP A 46 9.98 -4.82 -13.91
N GLU A 47 8.73 -4.63 -13.50
CA GLU A 47 7.65 -4.10 -14.38
C GLU A 47 7.60 -2.57 -14.49
N VAL A 48 7.79 -1.86 -13.37
CA VAL A 48 7.74 -0.39 -13.31
C VAL A 48 9.07 0.11 -12.76
N GLU A 49 9.76 0.92 -13.55
CA GLU A 49 11.10 1.44 -13.24
C GLU A 49 11.11 2.54 -12.16
N HIS A 50 10.19 2.51 -11.20
CA HIS A 50 10.07 3.47 -10.09
C HIS A 50 9.79 2.69 -8.81
N ALA A 51 10.46 3.05 -7.72
CA ALA A 51 10.32 2.45 -6.41
C ALA A 51 8.85 2.41 -5.98
N HIS A 52 8.33 1.21 -5.72
CA HIS A 52 6.97 1.06 -5.25
C HIS A 52 6.81 -0.17 -4.36
N ILE A 53 5.94 -0.05 -3.36
CA ILE A 53 5.57 -1.12 -2.45
C ILE A 53 4.08 -1.38 -2.63
N TRP A 54 3.73 -2.60 -3.01
CA TRP A 54 2.34 -3.06 -3.05
C TRP A 54 1.88 -3.32 -1.63
N VAL A 55 0.69 -2.85 -1.29
CA VAL A 55 0.03 -3.06 0.01
C VAL A 55 -1.42 -3.37 -0.30
N TYR A 56 -1.85 -4.59 0.01
CA TYR A 56 -3.16 -5.07 -0.41
C TYR A 56 -3.74 -6.08 0.60
N PRO A 57 -5.07 -6.10 0.76
CA PRO A 57 -5.73 -7.09 1.59
C PRO A 57 -5.61 -8.50 1.01
N ASN A 58 -5.94 -9.49 1.82
CA ASN A 58 -6.00 -10.86 1.36
C ASN A 58 -7.18 -11.09 0.39
N LYS A 59 -7.12 -12.18 -0.39
CA LYS A 59 -8.09 -12.49 -1.46
C LYS A 59 -9.52 -12.80 -0.98
N GLU A 60 -9.71 -13.04 0.32
CA GLU A 60 -11.00 -13.39 0.94
C GLU A 60 -11.83 -12.15 1.31
N VAL A 61 -11.25 -10.94 1.20
CA VAL A 61 -11.99 -9.69 1.39
C VAL A 61 -13.08 -9.56 0.33
N SER A 62 -14.31 -9.36 0.78
CA SER A 62 -15.47 -9.10 -0.07
C SER A 62 -15.51 -7.66 -0.57
N GLY A 63 -16.00 -7.44 -1.79
CA GLY A 63 -16.19 -6.10 -2.37
C GLY A 63 -15.86 -6.09 -3.86
N ASP A 64 -16.05 -4.93 -4.50
CA ASP A 64 -15.57 -4.71 -5.86
C ASP A 64 -14.15 -4.16 -5.84
N LYS A 65 -13.20 -4.94 -6.34
CA LYS A 65 -11.79 -4.53 -6.48
C LYS A 65 -11.59 -3.37 -7.46
N MET A 66 -12.56 -3.11 -8.34
CA MET A 66 -12.53 -2.01 -9.30
C MET A 66 -13.25 -0.75 -8.81
N ASP A 67 -13.91 -0.79 -7.65
CA ASP A 67 -14.48 0.41 -7.01
C ASP A 67 -13.36 1.22 -6.31
N PHE A 68 -12.53 1.88 -7.11
CA PHE A 68 -11.39 2.63 -6.60
C PHE A 68 -11.81 3.78 -5.68
N GLU A 69 -12.93 4.45 -5.96
CA GLU A 69 -13.41 5.59 -5.18
C GLU A 69 -13.99 5.15 -3.83
N GLY A 70 -14.85 4.12 -3.81
CA GLY A 70 -15.41 3.58 -2.57
C GLY A 70 -14.34 2.98 -1.67
N ASN A 71 -13.43 2.19 -2.23
CA ASN A 71 -12.30 1.63 -1.48
C ASN A 71 -11.36 2.71 -0.93
N LEU A 72 -11.07 3.77 -1.71
CA LEU A 72 -10.28 4.90 -1.24
C LEU A 72 -10.96 5.63 -0.06
N LYS A 73 -12.28 5.81 -0.14
CA LYS A 73 -13.06 6.44 0.94
C LYS A 73 -12.96 5.64 2.23
N LEU A 74 -13.20 4.32 2.16
CA LEU A 74 -13.11 3.42 3.32
C LEU A 74 -11.72 3.47 3.97
N ILE A 75 -10.66 3.43 3.15
CA ILE A 75 -9.28 3.52 3.67
C ILE A 75 -9.06 4.87 4.36
N LYS A 76 -9.50 5.98 3.78
CA LYS A 76 -9.33 7.33 4.35
C LYS A 76 -10.07 7.52 5.68
N GLU A 77 -11.24 6.90 5.84
CA GLU A 77 -12.01 6.91 7.09
C GLU A 77 -11.31 6.15 8.23
N ASN A 78 -10.30 5.32 7.91
CA ASN A 78 -9.52 4.51 8.85
C ASN A 78 -8.03 4.94 8.95
N LEU A 79 -7.68 6.16 8.52
CA LEU A 79 -6.32 6.72 8.59
C LEU A 79 -5.96 7.39 9.91
#